data_AF-A0A946U8E9-F1
#
_entry.id   AF-A0A946U8E9-F1
#
_cell.length_a   1.000
_cell.length_b   1.000
_cell.length_c   1.000
_cell.angle_alpha   90.00
_cell.angle_beta   90.00
_cell.angle_gamma   90.00
#
_symmetry.space_group_name_H-M   'P 1'
#
loop_
_entity.id
_entity.type
_entity.pdbx_description
1 polymer ?
#
loop_
_entity_poly.entity_id
_entity_poly.type
_entity_poly.pdbx_seq_one_letter_code
_entity_poly.pdbx_strand_id
1 'polypeptide(L)' 'MNAPQKFDPGANTVGLGRNLDARLLPCRPDPAIPVDGLTIGLATMTENSPHGGEMHPDGDEVLVLVSGRVRVVFEDPAFD' A
#
# COMPACT_ATOMS: atom_id res chain seq x y z
N MET A 1 -5.64 -22.23 -16.47
CA MET A 1 -5.12 -21.61 -15.22
C MET A 1 -3.66 -21.33 -15.42
N ASN A 2 -3.22 -20.10 -15.19
CA ASN A 2 -1.80 -19.76 -15.21
C ASN A 2 -1.08 -20.45 -14.03
N ALA A 3 0.20 -20.75 -14.20
CA ALA A 3 1.00 -21.33 -13.12
C ALA A 3 1.09 -20.35 -11.94
N PRO A 4 1.14 -20.83 -10.68
CA PRO A 4 1.35 -19.97 -9.53
C PRO A 4 2.69 -19.23 -9.65
N GLN A 5 2.68 -17.93 -9.38
CA GLN A 5 3.86 -17.07 -9.45
C GLN A 5 4.38 -16.78 -8.04
N LYS A 6 5.65 -17.10 -7.78
CA LYS A 6 6.36 -16.64 -6.58
C LYS A 6 6.82 -15.20 -6.78
N PHE A 7 6.83 -14.41 -5.72
CA PHE A 7 7.32 -13.04 -5.72
C PHE A 7 7.95 -12.70 -4.36
N ASP A 8 8.74 -11.63 -4.34
CA ASP A 8 9.30 -11.09 -3.10
C ASP A 8 8.43 -9.90 -2.64
N PRO A 9 7.72 -10.01 -1.50
CA PRO A 9 6.85 -8.93 -1.02
C PRO A 9 7.62 -7.69 -0.57
N GLY A 10 8.93 -7.76 -0.34
CA GLY A 10 9.77 -6.59 -0.06
C GLY A 10 10.19 -5.84 -1.33
N ALA A 11 10.25 -6.53 -2.47
CA ALA A 11 10.63 -5.94 -3.76
C ALA A 11 9.42 -5.65 -4.66
N ASN A 12 8.25 -6.22 -4.34
CA ASN A 12 7.07 -6.16 -5.18
C ASN A 12 5.81 -5.76 -4.42
N THR A 13 4.97 -5.02 -5.13
CA THR A 13 3.60 -4.72 -4.78
C THR A 13 2.68 -5.51 -5.71
N VAL A 14 1.53 -5.97 -5.22
CA VAL A 14 0.52 -6.64 -6.04
C VAL A 14 -0.54 -5.63 -6.46
N GLY A 15 -0.62 -5.36 -7.75
CA GLY A 15 -1.74 -4.61 -8.34
C GLY A 15 -2.86 -5.56 -8.75
N LEU A 16 -4.09 -5.23 -8.39
CA LEU A 16 -5.31 -5.93 -8.79
C LEU A 16 -6.18 -4.96 -9.58
N GLY A 17 -6.35 -5.22 -10.88
CA GLY A 17 -7.23 -4.45 -11.73
C GLY A 17 -8.71 -4.71 -11.44
N ARG A 18 -9.60 -3.83 -11.91
CA ARG A 18 -11.07 -3.99 -11.78
C ARG A 18 -11.61 -5.29 -12.37
N ASN A 19 -10.90 -5.88 -13.33
CA ASN A 19 -11.26 -7.15 -13.97
C ASN A 19 -10.65 -8.37 -13.26
N LEU A 20 -10.13 -8.19 -12.04
CA LEU A 20 -9.47 -9.21 -11.22
C LEU A 20 -8.19 -9.78 -11.85
N ASP A 21 -7.55 -9.02 -12.73
CA ASP A 21 -6.21 -9.29 -13.22
C ASP A 21 -5.18 -8.87 -12.18
N ALA A 22 -4.29 -9.79 -11.80
CA ALA A 22 -3.20 -9.53 -10.88
C ALA A 22 -1.90 -9.28 -11.64
N ARG A 23 -1.14 -8.27 -11.22
CA ARG A 23 0.18 -7.93 -11.75
C ARG A 23 1.16 -7.61 -10.63
N LEU A 24 2.40 -8.08 -10.78
CA LEU A 24 3.49 -7.66 -9.92
C LEU A 24 4.02 -6.31 -10.40
N LEU A 25 4.13 -5.37 -9.48
CA LEU A 25 4.71 -4.05 -9.70
C LEU A 25 5.97 -3.94 -8.82
N PRO A 26 7.02 -3.23 -9.27
CA PRO A 26 8.16 -2.95 -8.41
C PRO A 26 7.72 -2.07 -7.23
N CYS A 27 8.17 -2.41 -6.02
CA CYS A 27 8.07 -1.53 -4.87
C CYS A 27 9.04 -0.36 -5.06
N ARG A 28 8.55 0.88 -4.99
CA ARG A 28 9.35 2.10 -5.16
C ARG A 28 8.80 3.25 -4.29
N PRO A 29 9.65 4.21 -3.89
CA PRO A 29 9.20 5.48 -3.32
C PRO A 29 8.34 6.27 -4.32
N ASP A 30 7.71 7.34 -3.83
CA ASP A 30 6.87 8.17 -4.68
C ASP A 30 7.57 8.76 -5.92
N PRO A 31 6.83 8.89 -7.03
CA PRO A 31 5.41 8.54 -7.17
C PRO A 31 5.20 7.02 -7.33
N ALA A 32 4.19 6.46 -6.68
CA ALA A 32 3.76 5.07 -6.90
C ALA A 32 3.38 4.79 -8.38
N ILE A 33 3.27 3.50 -8.75
CA ILE A 33 2.73 3.11 -10.08
C ILE A 33 1.21 3.03 -9.97
N PRO A 34 0.44 3.85 -10.71
CA PRO A 34 -1.02 3.83 -10.60
C PRO A 34 -1.62 2.48 -11.00
N VAL A 35 -2.58 2.03 -10.21
CA VAL A 35 -3.42 0.86 -10.50
C VAL A 35 -4.87 1.32 -10.49
N ASP A 36 -5.57 1.15 -11.62
CA ASP A 36 -7.02 1.29 -11.63
C ASP A 36 -7.65 0.05 -11.00
N GLY A 37 -7.84 0.11 -9.68
CA GLY A 37 -8.25 -1.02 -8.85
C GLY A 37 -7.63 -0.92 -7.46
N LEU A 38 -7.00 -2.00 -7.00
CA LEU A 38 -6.40 -2.11 -5.66
C LEU A 38 -4.90 -2.35 -5.76
N THR A 39 -4.15 -1.76 -4.82
CA THR A 39 -2.73 -2.01 -4.63
C THR A 39 -2.52 -2.65 -3.25
N ILE A 40 -1.76 -3.75 -3.18
CA ILE A 40 -1.42 -4.44 -1.93
C ILE A 40 0.11 -4.45 -1.81
N GLY A 41 0.63 -3.74 -0.81
CA GLY A 41 2.05 -3.68 -0.48
C GLY A 41 2.33 -4.20 0.93
N LEU A 42 3.59 -4.52 1.20
CA LEU A 42 4.09 -4.83 2.54
C LEU A 42 5.12 -3.77 2.93
N ALA A 43 4.89 -3.12 4.07
CA ALA A 43 5.83 -2.15 4.64
C ALA A 43 6.40 -2.69 5.97
N THR A 44 7.68 -2.41 6.22
CA THR A 44 8.32 -2.59 7.52
C THR A 44 8.68 -1.22 8.06
N MET A 45 8.21 -0.89 9.26
CA MET A 45 8.49 0.38 9.92
C MET A 45 9.46 0.17 11.09
N THR A 46 10.60 0.86 11.05
CA THR A 46 11.56 0.92 12.18
C THR A 46 11.48 2.25 12.95
N GLU A 47 10.87 3.25 12.33
CA GLU A 47 10.63 4.60 12.86
C GLU A 47 9.35 5.17 12.23
N ASN A 48 8.92 6.36 12.65
CA ASN A 48 7.77 7.05 12.05
C ASN A 48 8.04 7.37 10.58
N SER A 49 6.98 7.51 9.78
CA SER A 49 7.13 7.96 8.38
C SER A 49 7.86 9.31 8.34
N PRO A 50 8.80 9.51 7.39
CA PRO A 50 9.53 10.78 7.28
C PRO A 50 8.65 11.92 6.75
N HIS A 51 7.50 11.58 6.17
CA HIS A 51 6.45 12.51 5.79
C HIS A 51 5.44 12.63 6.93
N GLY A 52 4.98 13.86 7.19
CA GLY A 52 4.08 14.22 8.30
C GLY A 52 2.63 13.78 8.05
N GLY A 53 2.44 12.53 7.63
CA GLY A 53 1.21 12.02 7.06
C GLY A 53 1.27 11.94 5.53
N GLU A 54 0.31 11.26 4.94
CA GLU A 54 0.05 11.21 3.50
C GLU A 54 -1.46 11.18 3.31
N MET A 55 -1.96 11.98 2.36
CA MET A 55 -3.37 12.00 1.99
C MET A 55 -3.45 11.62 0.52
N HIS A 56 -4.23 10.59 0.21
CA HIS A 56 -4.54 10.18 -1.15
C HIS A 56 -5.88 10.79 -1.57
N PRO A 57 -5.91 11.82 -2.44
CA PRO A 57 -7.17 12.49 -2.82
C PRO A 57 -8.13 11.59 -3.59
N ASP A 58 -7.62 10.49 -4.13
CA ASP A 58 -8.26 9.62 -5.11
C ASP A 58 -8.23 8.14 -4.70
N GLY A 59 -7.90 7.83 -3.44
CA GLY A 59 -7.80 6.46 -2.95
C GLY A 59 -8.14 6.29 -1.48
N ASP A 60 -8.91 5.25 -1.18
CA ASP A 60 -9.08 4.75 0.18
C ASP A 60 -7.88 3.88 0.58
N GLU A 61 -7.47 3.94 1.85
CA GLU A 61 -6.39 3.11 2.40
C GLU A 61 -6.87 2.21 3.53
N VAL A 62 -6.44 0.95 3.52
CA VAL A 62 -6.65 -0.01 4.61
C VAL A 62 -5.31 -0.52 5.11
N LEU A 63 -4.99 -0.22 6.37
CA LEU A 63 -3.78 -0.67 7.03
C LEU A 63 -4.03 -1.93 7.86
N VAL A 64 -3.21 -2.97 7.66
CA VAL A 64 -3.23 -4.20 8.45
C VAL A 64 -1.89 -4.38 9.16
N LEU A 65 -1.90 -4.33 10.49
CA LEU A 65 -0.71 -4.57 11.30
C LEU A 65 -0.46 -6.08 11.44
N VAL A 66 0.59 -6.57 10.77
CA VAL A 66 1.00 -7.99 10.85
C VAL A 66 1.68 -8.31 12.19
N SER A 67 2.57 -7.44 12.67
CA SER A 67 3.28 -7.63 13.94
C SER A 67 3.80 -6.32 14.52
N GLY A 68 4.10 -6.30 15.83
CA GLY A 68 4.60 -5.13 16.52
C GLY A 68 3.49 -4.23 17.06
N ARG A 69 3.71 -2.91 17.05
CA ARG A 69 2.76 -1.90 17.54
C ARG A 69 2.95 -0.63 16.71
N VAL A 70 1.84 0.02 16.38
CA VAL A 70 1.82 1.33 15.71
C VAL A 70 0.77 2.20 16.37
N ARG A 71 1.02 3.52 16.40
CA ARG A 71 0.00 4.52 16.71
C ARG A 71 -0.29 5.26 15.41
N VAL A 72 -1.53 5.18 14.95
CA VAL A 72 -1.99 5.88 13.76
C VAL A 72 -2.67 7.17 14.20
N VAL A 73 -2.39 8.26 13.49
CA VAL A 73 -3.07 9.55 13.63
C VAL A 73 -3.92 9.74 12.37
N PHE A 74 -5.19 10.05 12.56
CA PHE A 74 -6.11 10.40 11.47
C PHE A 74 -6.49 11.87 11.64
N GLU A 75 -6.13 12.68 10.66
CA GLU A 75 -6.40 14.13 10.64
C GLU A 75 -7.50 14.41 9.63
N ASP A 76 -8.61 14.97 10.08
CA ASP A 76 -9.70 15.42 9.23
C ASP A 76 -10.26 16.71 9.84
N PRO A 77 -10.38 17.80 9.06
CA PRO A 77 -10.93 19.07 9.53
C PRO A 77 -12.32 18.98 10.16
N ALA A 78 -13.07 17.91 9.92
CA ALA A 78 -14.36 17.66 10.54
C ALA A 78 -14.28 17.23 12.01
N PHE A 79 -13.09 16.85 12.51
CA PHE A 79 -12.86 16.37 13.87
C PHE A 79 -12.00 17.32 14.74
N ASP A 80 -11.77 18.55 14.27
CA ASP A 80 -11.13 19.65 15.03
C ASP A 80 -12.11 20.43 15.93
#